data_AF-A0ABD5W6B6-F1
#
_entry.id   AF-A0ABD5W6B6-F1
#
_cell.length_a   1.000
_cell.length_b   1.000
_cell.length_c   1.000
_cell.angle_alpha   90.00
_cell.angle_beta   90.00
_cell.angle_gamma   90.00
#
_symmetry.space_group_name_H-M   'P 1'
#
loop_
_entity.id
_entity.type
_entity.pdbx_description
1 polymer ?
#
loop_
_entity_poly.entity_id
_entity_poly.type
_entity_poly.pdbx_seq_one_letter_code
_entity_poly.pdbx_strand_id
1 'polypeptide(L)' 'MDRHEIEGHEVIEGEAKATGNGAHVLVPKDWRGADVKVVRTSEPTE' A
#
# COMPACT_ATOMS: atom_id res chain seq x y z
N MET A 1 -18.30 1.16 -2.03
CA MET A 1 -17.05 1.11 -1.26
C MET A 1 -16.60 2.56 -1.12
N ASP A 2 -16.52 3.04 0.11
CA ASP A 2 -16.09 4.41 0.38
C ASP A 2 -14.61 4.58 -0.04
N ARG A 3 -14.36 5.60 -0.85
CA ARG A 3 -12.99 5.94 -1.29
C ARG A 3 -12.38 6.81 -0.21
N HIS A 4 -11.28 6.34 0.36
CA HIS A 4 -10.49 7.12 1.32
C HIS A 4 -9.38 7.86 0.57
N GLU A 5 -9.20 9.15 0.89
CA GLU A 5 -8.16 9.99 0.30
C GLU A 5 -7.36 10.69 1.39
N ILE A 6 -6.05 10.84 1.17
CA ILE A 6 -5.16 11.72 1.93
C ILE A 6 -4.53 12.69 0.95
N GLU A 7 -4.74 13.99 1.15
CA GLU A 7 -4.21 15.04 0.26
C GLU A 7 -4.61 14.82 -1.23
N GLY A 8 -5.81 14.28 -1.50
CA GLY A 8 -6.29 13.98 -2.85
C GLY A 8 -5.71 12.70 -3.49
N HIS A 9 -4.87 11.96 -2.76
CA HIS A 9 -4.34 10.68 -3.19
C HIS A 9 -5.21 9.54 -2.66
N GLU A 10 -5.53 8.58 -3.53
CA GLU A 10 -6.27 7.39 -3.16
C GLU A 10 -5.49 6.56 -2.11
N VAL A 11 -6.20 6.15 -1.06
CA VAL A 11 -5.66 5.31 0.01
C VAL A 11 -6.23 3.90 -0.11
N ILE A 12 -5.35 2.92 -0.09
CA ILE A 12 -5.69 1.52 0.05
C ILE A 12 -5.06 0.97 1.33
N GLU A 13 -5.85 0.19 2.08
CA GLU A 13 -5.32 -0.58 3.20
C GLU A 13 -4.83 -1.93 2.69
N GLY A 14 -3.61 -2.30 3.06
CA GLY A 14 -2.99 -3.54 2.63
C GLY A 14 -1.91 -3.98 3.61
N GLU A 15 -1.75 -5.29 3.71
CA GLU A 15 -0.71 -5.91 4.51
C GLU A 15 0.58 -6.03 3.68
N ALA A 16 1.70 -5.59 4.24
CA ALA A 16 3.02 -5.84 3.67
C ALA A 16 3.42 -7.30 3.93
N LYS A 17 3.53 -8.11 2.88
CA LYS A 17 3.82 -9.55 2.97
C LYS A 17 5.25 -9.86 2.61
N ALA A 18 5.87 -10.77 3.34
CA ALA A 18 7.21 -11.28 3.03
C ALA A 18 7.27 -11.80 1.59
N THR A 19 8.30 -11.39 0.85
CA THR A 19 8.59 -11.86 -0.51
C THR A 19 10.09 -11.88 -0.73
N GLY A 20 10.69 -13.07 -0.76
CA GLY A 20 12.14 -13.22 -0.81
C GLY A 20 12.79 -12.54 0.39
N ASN A 21 13.71 -11.60 0.12
CA ASN A 21 14.42 -10.82 1.15
C ASN A 21 13.73 -9.48 1.49
N GLY A 22 12.53 -9.22 0.97
CA GLY A 22 11.81 -7.97 1.17
C GLY A 22 10.35 -8.18 1.56
N ALA A 23 9.58 -7.08 1.56
CA ALA A 23 8.13 -7.10 1.76
C ALA A 23 7.45 -6.33 0.64
N HIS A 24 6.29 -6.81 0.21
CA HIS A 24 5.46 -6.15 -0.80
C HIS A 24 4.06 -5.87 -0.27
N VAL A 25 3.52 -4.72 -0.68
CA VAL A 25 2.08 -4.44 -0.63
C VAL A 25 1.55 -4.59 -2.05
N LEU A 26 0.48 -5.36 -2.24
CA LEU A 26 -0.17 -5.48 -3.54
C LEU A 26 -1.09 -4.27 -3.77
N VAL A 27 -0.94 -3.63 -4.93
CA VAL A 27 -1.74 -2.48 -5.35
C VAL A 27 -2.56 -2.81 -6.61
N PRO A 28 -3.62 -2.05 -6.92
CA PRO A 28 -4.39 -2.25 -8.15
C PRO A 28 -3.50 -2.22 -9.40
N LYS A 29 -3.79 -3.09 -10.39
CA LYS A 29 -3.02 -3.17 -11.64
C LYS A 29 -3.00 -1.87 -12.43
N ASP A 30 -3.99 -1.01 -12.25
CA ASP A 30 -4.11 0.26 -12.97
C ASP A 30 -3.14 1.33 -12.45
N TRP A 31 -2.49 1.10 -11.30
CA TRP A 31 -1.43 1.98 -10.76
C TRP A 31 -0.05 1.76 -11.41
N ARG A 32 0.08 0.84 -12.38
CA ARG A 32 1.36 0.60 -13.06
C ARG A 32 1.90 1.88 -13.69
N GLY A 33 3.11 2.27 -13.32
CA GLY A 33 3.78 3.47 -13.82
C GLY A 33 3.48 4.75 -13.03
N ALA A 34 2.63 4.68 -11.99
CA ALA A 34 2.41 5.80 -11.08
C ALA A 34 3.51 5.88 -10.01
N ASP A 35 3.82 7.10 -9.57
CA ASP A 35 4.61 7.32 -8.35
C ASP A 35 3.71 7.08 -7.13
N VAL A 36 4.18 6.27 -6.18
CA VAL A 36 3.41 5.87 -5.00
C VAL A 36 4.19 6.14 -3.71
N LYS A 37 3.48 6.59 -2.67
CA LYS A 37 4.00 6.72 -1.31
C LYS A 37 3.33 5.71 -0.40
N VAL A 38 4.11 4.97 0.37
CA VAL A 38 3.61 4.01 1.37
C VAL A 38 3.71 4.64 2.75
N VAL A 39 2.61 4.59 3.51
CA VAL A 39 2.55 5.05 4.90
C VAL A 39 2.29 3.86 5.80
N ARG A 40 3.17 3.60 6.75
CA ARG A 40 3.02 2.53 7.73
C ARG A 40 2.04 2.94 8.83
N THR A 41 1.01 2.13 9.09
CA THR A 41 -0.04 2.42 10.07
C THR A 41 -0.01 1.53 11.31
N SER A 42 0.77 0.43 11.30
CA SER A 42 0.99 -0.47 12.43
C SER A 42 2.43 -0.98 12.50
N GLU A 43 2.85 -1.49 13.65
CA GLU A 43 4.10 -2.24 13.80
C GLU A 43 3.91 -3.69 13.29
N PRO A 44 4.92 -4.31 12.65
CA PRO A 44 4.85 -5.71 12.24
C PRO A 44 4.81 -6.64 13.46
N THR A 45 3.98 -7.68 13.40
CA THR A 45 4.01 -8.81 14.32
C THR A 45 4.98 -9.86 13.80
N GLU A 46 5.88 -10.34 14.66
CA GLU A 46 6.90 -11.37 14.36
C GLU A 46 6.34 -12.66 13.73
#